data_AF-A0A4U0F3C0-F1
#
_entry.id   AF-A0A4U0F3C0-F1
#
_cell.length_a   1.000
_cell.length_b   1.000
_cell.length_c   1.000
_cell.angle_alpha   90.00
_cell.angle_beta   90.00
_cell.angle_gamma   90.00
#
_symmetry.space_group_name_H-M   'P 1'
#
loop_
_entity.id
_entity.type
_entity.pdbx_description
1 polymer ?
#
loop_
_entity_poly.entity_id
_entity_poly.type
_entity_poly.pdbx_seq_one_letter_code
_entity_poly.pdbx_strand_id
1 'polypeptide(L)'
;MKKLRITLVLLVVATVTFAQQSPRKQATGNIGAVAVEVDYGAPSVRDRVIWGELVPYGKVWRAGANENTTISFDKDVTVGDQKVPAGKYGLFFIPNEGEQWIIVFSKKNDAWGSNGYSKENDLIRLKVNPKKGDKSVEQMAFHVGKKGVQFAWEKVTIFIPIN
;
A
#
# COMPACT_ATOMS: atom_id res chain seq x y z
N MET A 1 66.57 3.65 -26.23
CA MET A 1 65.23 3.08 -26.57
C MET A 1 64.58 2.52 -25.31
N LYS A 2 63.66 3.24 -24.66
CA LYS A 2 62.84 2.71 -23.55
C LYS A 2 61.38 2.74 -24.02
N LYS A 3 60.80 1.55 -24.26
CA LYS A 3 59.40 1.40 -24.70
C LYS A 3 58.51 1.43 -23.46
N LEU A 4 57.75 2.51 -23.29
CA LEU A 4 56.73 2.62 -22.24
C LEU A 4 55.48 1.87 -22.72
N ARG A 5 55.07 0.83 -21.97
CA ARG A 5 53.82 0.10 -22.22
C ARG A 5 52.78 0.60 -21.22
N ILE A 6 51.76 1.30 -21.71
CA ILE A 6 50.61 1.72 -20.92
C ILE A 6 49.58 0.60 -21.02
N THR A 7 49.38 -0.12 -19.92
CA THR A 7 48.31 -1.12 -19.80
C THR A 7 47.05 -0.42 -19.31
N LEU A 8 46.03 -0.33 -20.17
CA LEU A 8 44.70 0.16 -19.82
C LEU A 8 43.94 -0.95 -19.08
N VAL A 9 43.65 -0.74 -17.79
CA VAL A 9 42.79 -1.64 -17.00
C VAL A 9 41.35 -1.13 -17.12
N LEU A 10 40.51 -1.88 -17.83
CA LEU A 10 39.08 -1.60 -17.95
C LEU A 10 38.35 -2.23 -16.75
N LEU A 11 37.96 -1.40 -15.77
CA LEU A 11 37.17 -1.84 -14.62
C LEU A 11 35.69 -1.95 -15.01
N VAL A 12 35.22 -3.16 -15.31
CA VAL A 12 33.79 -3.42 -15.54
C VAL A 12 33.12 -3.58 -14.17
N VAL A 13 32.41 -2.56 -13.71
CA VAL A 13 31.53 -2.65 -12.55
C VAL A 13 30.19 -3.20 -13.00
N ALA A 14 29.96 -4.49 -12.78
CA ALA A 14 28.65 -5.10 -12.99
C ALA A 14 27.73 -4.72 -11.82
N THR A 15 26.75 -3.85 -12.04
CA THR A 15 25.70 -3.55 -11.06
C THR A 15 24.67 -4.68 -11.07
N VAL A 16 24.72 -5.55 -10.07
CA VAL A 16 23.66 -6.54 -9.84
C VAL A 16 22.50 -5.82 -9.17
N THR A 17 21.46 -5.48 -9.94
CA THR A 17 20.22 -4.93 -9.37
C THR A 17 19.40 -6.08 -8.78
N PHE A 18 19.38 -6.22 -7.46
CA PHE A 18 18.44 -7.12 -6.80
C PHE A 18 17.02 -6.60 -6.99
N ALA A 19 16.14 -7.38 -7.63
CA ALA A 19 14.73 -7.05 -7.71
C ALA A 19 14.15 -6.98 -6.28
N GLN A 20 13.69 -5.80 -5.86
CA GLN A 20 13.12 -5.60 -4.54
C GLN A 20 11.94 -6.56 -4.32
N GLN A 21 11.97 -7.34 -3.24
CA GLN A 21 10.97 -8.37 -2.94
C GLN A 21 9.53 -7.83 -2.89
N SER A 22 9.38 -6.56 -2.52
CA SER A 22 8.11 -5.83 -2.52
C SER A 22 8.35 -4.47 -3.19
N PRO A 23 8.22 -4.37 -4.51
CA PRO A 23 8.48 -3.12 -5.22
C PRO A 23 7.52 -2.02 -4.75
N ARG A 24 8.00 -0.78 -4.67
CA ARG A 24 7.14 0.38 -4.44
C ARG A 24 6.31 0.63 -5.71
N LYS A 25 4.99 0.80 -5.55
CA LYS A 25 4.06 1.09 -6.63
C LYS A 25 3.14 2.24 -6.23
N GLN A 26 2.62 2.91 -7.26
CA GLN A 26 1.60 3.93 -7.11
C GLN A 26 0.36 3.54 -7.93
N ALA A 27 -0.81 3.78 -7.35
CA ALA A 27 -2.09 3.75 -8.05
C ALA A 27 -2.63 5.18 -8.06
N THR A 28 -2.75 5.76 -9.25
CA THR A 28 -3.23 7.12 -9.44
C THR A 28 -4.53 7.12 -10.26
N GLY A 29 -5.36 8.12 -10.06
CA GLY A 29 -6.57 8.32 -10.85
C GLY A 29 -7.43 9.45 -10.32
N ASN A 30 -8.52 9.74 -11.04
CA ASN A 30 -9.47 10.77 -10.64
C ASN A 30 -10.80 10.15 -10.22
N ILE A 31 -11.33 10.60 -9.09
CA ILE A 31 -12.68 10.32 -8.61
C ILE A 31 -13.48 11.61 -8.78
N GLY A 32 -14.29 11.68 -9.84
CA GLY A 32 -14.88 12.95 -10.26
C GLY A 32 -13.79 13.97 -10.59
N ALA A 33 -13.76 15.08 -9.84
CA ALA A 33 -12.77 16.15 -9.99
C ALA A 33 -11.61 16.07 -8.99
N VAL A 34 -11.54 15.01 -8.18
CA VAL A 34 -10.51 14.82 -7.14
C VAL A 34 -9.43 13.89 -7.66
N ALA A 35 -8.17 14.33 -7.61
CA ALA A 35 -7.01 13.52 -7.88
C ALA A 35 -6.67 12.67 -6.64
N VAL A 36 -6.54 11.37 -6.85
CA VAL A 36 -6.25 10.39 -5.80
C VAL A 36 -4.98 9.63 -6.14
N GLU A 37 -4.10 9.49 -5.16
CA GLU A 37 -2.91 8.65 -5.24
C GLU A 37 -2.86 7.71 -4.05
N VAL A 38 -2.51 6.45 -4.31
CA VAL A 38 -2.11 5.47 -3.30
C VAL A 38 -0.69 5.02 -3.57
N ASP A 39 0.23 5.28 -2.65
CA ASP A 39 1.64 4.89 -2.73
C ASP A 39 1.91 3.78 -1.72
N TYR A 40 2.39 2.62 -2.18
CA TYR A 40 2.42 1.38 -1.40
C TYR A 40 3.56 0.45 -1.80
N GLY A 41 4.08 -0.32 -0.84
CA GLY A 41 4.93 -1.48 -1.14
C GLY A 41 4.07 -2.68 -1.53
N ALA A 42 4.34 -3.31 -2.68
CA ALA A 42 3.52 -4.35 -3.28
C ALA A 42 4.09 -5.78 -3.08
N PRO A 43 3.91 -6.42 -1.91
CA PRO A 43 4.39 -7.79 -1.69
C PRO A 43 3.62 -8.81 -2.55
N SER A 44 4.28 -9.91 -2.87
CA SER A 44 3.68 -11.08 -3.52
C SER A 44 3.25 -12.14 -2.48
N VAL A 45 2.26 -12.98 -2.78
CA VAL A 45 1.80 -14.05 -1.88
C VAL A 45 2.91 -15.08 -1.65
N ARG A 46 3.52 -15.61 -2.72
CA ARG A 46 4.64 -16.58 -2.69
C ARG A 46 4.35 -17.82 -1.85
N ASP A 47 3.21 -18.47 -2.09
CA ASP A 47 2.78 -19.70 -1.41
C ASP A 47 2.64 -19.59 0.13
N ARG A 48 2.60 -18.36 0.66
CA ARG A 48 2.40 -18.11 2.10
C ARG A 48 0.92 -18.01 2.44
N VAL A 49 0.58 -18.38 3.66
CA VAL A 49 -0.71 -18.04 4.26
C VAL A 49 -0.69 -16.56 4.63
N ILE A 50 -1.54 -15.78 3.96
CA ILE A 50 -1.54 -14.32 4.13
C ILE A 50 -2.34 -13.90 5.36
N TRP A 51 -3.62 -14.26 5.40
CA TRP A 51 -4.54 -13.79 6.43
C TRP A 51 -4.54 -14.74 7.63
N GLY A 52 -4.33 -14.20 8.82
CA GLY A 52 -4.19 -14.97 10.06
C GLY A 52 -2.75 -15.36 10.40
N GLU A 53 -1.84 -15.40 9.43
CA GLU A 53 -0.41 -15.69 9.66
C GLU A 53 0.48 -14.49 9.34
N LEU A 54 0.76 -14.22 8.06
CA LEU A 54 1.62 -13.09 7.67
C LEU A 54 1.00 -11.74 8.08
N VAL A 55 -0.32 -11.64 7.93
CA VAL A 55 -1.13 -10.51 8.39
C VAL A 55 -2.10 -11.04 9.45
N PRO A 56 -1.76 -10.90 10.74
CA PRO A 56 -2.60 -11.38 11.83
C PRO A 56 -3.93 -10.63 11.89
N TYR A 57 -5.01 -11.35 12.22
CA TYR A 57 -6.30 -10.73 12.51
C TYR A 57 -6.26 -9.94 13.83
N GLY A 58 -7.12 -8.93 13.93
CA GLY A 58 -7.23 -8.02 15.08
C GLY A 58 -6.03 -7.08 15.26
N LYS A 59 -5.06 -7.08 14.34
CA LYS A 59 -3.85 -6.26 14.42
C LYS A 59 -3.81 -5.21 13.31
N VAL A 60 -3.21 -4.06 13.64
CA VAL A 60 -3.00 -2.99 12.67
C VAL A 60 -1.91 -3.38 11.67
N TRP A 61 -2.24 -3.25 10.39
CA TRP A 61 -1.38 -3.57 9.28
C TRP A 61 -1.34 -2.41 8.30
N ARG A 62 -0.13 -2.01 7.90
CA ARG A 62 0.13 -0.91 6.95
C ARG A 62 -0.38 -1.10 5.51
N ALA A 63 -1.15 -2.16 5.24
CA ALA A 63 -1.66 -2.49 3.92
C ALA A 63 -0.57 -2.46 2.81
N GLY A 64 0.59 -3.04 3.10
CA GLY A 64 1.77 -2.96 2.23
C GLY A 64 3.05 -3.55 2.88
N ALA A 65 4.19 -3.30 2.26
CA ALA A 65 5.52 -3.70 2.75
C ALA A 65 6.48 -2.50 2.89
N ASN A 66 7.46 -2.60 3.78
CA ASN A 66 8.45 -1.55 4.08
C ASN A 66 7.78 -0.28 4.62
N GLU A 67 7.95 0.87 3.98
CA GLU A 67 7.29 2.14 4.32
C GLU A 67 5.77 2.00 4.29
N ASN A 68 5.09 2.72 5.16
CA ASN A 68 3.63 2.67 5.25
C ASN A 68 2.98 3.01 3.91
N THR A 69 1.86 2.36 3.63
CA THR A 69 1.00 2.77 2.52
C THR A 69 0.42 4.14 2.84
N THR A 70 0.33 4.99 1.83
CA THR A 70 -0.27 6.32 1.95
C THR A 70 -1.35 6.50 0.90
N ILE A 71 -2.37 7.29 1.25
CA ILE A 71 -3.41 7.74 0.34
C ILE A 71 -3.48 9.27 0.41
N SER A 72 -3.59 9.94 -0.74
CA SER A 72 -3.71 11.39 -0.80
C SER A 72 -4.81 11.87 -1.73
N PHE A 73 -5.35 13.03 -1.38
CA PHE A 73 -6.39 13.75 -2.11
C PHE A 73 -5.97 15.21 -2.30
N ASP A 74 -6.18 15.75 -3.50
CA ASP A 74 -5.96 17.17 -3.79
C ASP A 74 -7.10 18.06 -3.29
N LYS A 75 -8.25 17.47 -2.97
CA LYS A 75 -9.48 18.14 -2.51
C LYS A 75 -10.11 17.36 -1.36
N ASP A 76 -10.98 18.03 -0.61
CA ASP A 76 -11.82 17.41 0.40
C ASP A 76 -12.71 16.34 -0.25
N VAL A 77 -12.86 15.21 0.43
CA VAL A 77 -13.67 14.06 0.00
C VAL A 77 -14.55 13.56 1.12
N THR A 78 -15.53 12.73 0.77
CA THR A 78 -16.24 11.90 1.74
C THR A 78 -15.84 10.44 1.55
N VAL A 79 -15.31 9.81 2.60
CA VAL A 79 -14.93 8.40 2.62
C VAL A 79 -15.97 7.61 3.41
N GLY A 80 -16.76 6.80 2.72
CA GLY A 80 -18.02 6.29 3.27
C GLY A 80 -18.94 7.45 3.64
N ASP A 81 -19.16 7.66 4.93
CA ASP A 81 -20.03 8.71 5.47
C ASP A 81 -19.24 9.80 6.23
N GLN A 82 -17.90 9.75 6.17
CA GLN A 82 -17.01 10.61 6.95
C GLN A 82 -16.28 11.60 6.04
N LYS A 83 -16.28 12.89 6.43
CA LYS A 83 -15.54 13.93 5.71
C LYS A 83 -14.04 13.81 5.98
N VAL A 84 -13.25 13.87 4.92
CA VAL A 84 -11.79 13.83 4.94
C VAL A 84 -11.27 15.04 4.17
N PRO A 85 -10.55 15.97 4.82
CA PRO A 85 -9.96 17.10 4.12
C PRO A 85 -8.95 16.68 3.05
N ALA A 86 -8.62 17.59 2.14
CA ALA A 86 -7.48 17.44 1.25
C ALA A 86 -6.19 17.19 2.06
N GLY A 87 -5.32 16.31 1.57
CA GLY A 87 -4.09 15.98 2.26
C GLY A 87 -3.60 14.56 1.98
N LYS A 88 -2.55 14.17 2.71
CA LYS A 88 -1.92 12.84 2.63
C LYS A 88 -2.05 12.12 3.97
N TYR A 89 -2.46 10.86 3.93
CA TYR A 89 -2.76 10.06 5.11
C TYR A 89 -2.07 8.71 5.05
N GLY A 90 -1.65 8.19 6.21
CA GLY A 90 -1.22 6.81 6.34
C GLY A 90 -2.44 5.89 6.26
N LEU A 91 -2.36 4.84 5.45
CA LEU A 91 -3.44 3.89 5.25
C LEU A 91 -3.13 2.60 6.02
N PHE A 92 -3.99 2.26 6.97
CA PHE A 92 -3.86 1.03 7.75
C PHE A 92 -5.15 0.23 7.71
N PHE A 93 -5.02 -1.09 7.66
CA PHE A 93 -6.12 -2.03 7.75
C PHE A 93 -6.01 -2.76 9.09
N ILE A 94 -7.15 -3.09 9.69
CA ILE A 94 -7.26 -4.02 10.82
C ILE A 94 -8.14 -5.16 10.32
N PRO A 95 -7.53 -6.24 9.80
CA PRO A 95 -8.26 -7.42 9.35
C PRO A 95 -8.94 -8.11 10.52
N ASN A 96 -10.16 -8.58 10.34
CA ASN A 96 -10.86 -9.44 11.30
C ASN A 96 -11.27 -10.74 10.62
N GLU A 97 -11.34 -11.82 11.39
CA GLU A 97 -11.77 -13.12 10.91
C GLU A 97 -13.31 -13.17 10.86
N GLY A 98 -13.88 -13.47 9.70
CA GLY A 98 -15.33 -13.62 9.53
C GLY A 98 -16.18 -12.33 9.68
N GLU A 99 -15.55 -11.21 10.01
CA GLU A 99 -16.22 -9.92 10.27
C GLU A 99 -15.76 -8.81 9.33
N GLN A 100 -16.35 -7.63 9.50
CA GLN A 100 -15.94 -6.42 8.80
C GLN A 100 -14.51 -6.05 9.18
N TRP A 101 -13.72 -5.63 8.20
CA TRP A 101 -12.40 -5.06 8.44
C TRP A 101 -12.52 -3.58 8.75
N ILE A 102 -11.55 -3.04 9.48
CA ILE A 102 -11.47 -1.61 9.74
C ILE A 102 -10.37 -1.01 8.89
N ILE A 103 -10.70 -0.02 8.08
CA ILE A 103 -9.76 0.81 7.35
C ILE A 103 -9.56 2.09 8.15
N VAL A 104 -8.32 2.50 8.32
CA VAL A 104 -7.91 3.64 9.11
C VAL A 104 -7.12 4.59 8.24
N PHE A 105 -7.51 5.86 8.25
CA PHE A 105 -6.72 6.93 7.68
C PHE A 105 -6.07 7.65 8.85
N SER A 106 -4.74 7.61 8.93
CA SER A 106 -3.97 8.24 10.00
C SER A 106 -3.33 9.53 9.51
N LYS A 107 -3.28 10.55 10.35
CA LYS A 107 -2.52 11.79 10.09
C LYS A 107 -1.02 11.52 10.03
N LYS A 108 -0.54 10.43 10.65
CA LYS A 108 0.85 9.98 10.55
C LYS A 108 1.03 9.14 9.30
N ASN A 109 1.90 9.60 8.39
CA ASN A 109 2.02 9.05 7.04
C ASN A 109 3.48 8.79 6.60
N ASP A 110 4.43 8.85 7.54
CA ASP A 110 5.88 8.82 7.34
C ASP A 110 6.56 7.63 8.05
N ALA A 111 5.79 6.61 8.41
CA ALA A 111 6.26 5.51 9.25
C ALA A 111 6.90 4.37 8.43
N TRP A 112 7.95 3.76 8.98
CA TRP A 112 8.38 2.44 8.50
C TRP A 112 7.47 1.36 9.09
N GLY A 113 6.80 0.61 8.24
CA GLY A 113 5.95 -0.48 8.68
C GLY A 113 4.62 -0.01 9.28
N SER A 114 4.19 -0.70 10.34
CA SER A 114 3.13 -0.22 11.24
C SER A 114 3.71 0.41 12.51
N ASN A 115 5.04 0.59 12.58
CA ASN A 115 5.70 1.08 13.77
C ASN A 115 5.36 2.54 14.01
N GLY A 116 5.09 2.90 15.26
CA GLY A 116 4.69 4.27 15.60
C GLY A 116 3.28 4.64 15.16
N TYR A 117 2.47 3.67 14.72
CA TYR A 117 1.01 3.84 14.65
C TYR A 117 0.47 4.11 16.06
N SER A 118 -0.41 5.11 16.18
CA SER A 118 -1.19 5.39 17.39
C SER A 118 -2.61 5.73 16.97
N LYS A 119 -3.58 5.19 17.70
CA LYS A 119 -5.02 5.46 17.50
C LYS A 119 -5.35 6.95 17.66
N GLU A 120 -4.56 7.70 18.42
CA GLU A 120 -4.72 9.15 18.59
C GLU A 120 -4.50 9.93 17.28
N ASN A 121 -3.75 9.36 16.34
CA ASN A 121 -3.51 9.95 15.03
C ASN A 121 -4.57 9.54 14.00
N ASP A 122 -5.54 8.71 14.35
CA ASP A 122 -6.60 8.29 13.44
C ASP A 122 -7.49 9.50 13.09
N LEU A 123 -7.57 9.83 11.80
CA LEU A 123 -8.54 10.80 11.31
C LEU A 123 -9.93 10.18 11.18
N ILE A 124 -10.01 9.00 10.56
CA ILE A 124 -11.25 8.24 10.39
C ILE A 124 -11.01 6.75 10.54
N ARG A 125 -12.09 6.04 10.89
CA ARG A 125 -12.17 4.57 10.84
C ARG A 125 -13.40 4.16 10.06
N LEU A 126 -13.23 3.37 9.01
CA LEU A 126 -14.29 2.88 8.15
C LEU A 126 -14.42 1.36 8.29
N LYS A 127 -15.62 0.86 8.56
CA LYS A 127 -15.89 -0.58 8.47
C LYS A 127 -16.17 -0.95 7.02
N VAL A 128 -15.50 -1.99 6.52
CA VAL A 128 -15.68 -2.51 5.16
C VAL A 128 -15.86 -4.02 5.18
N ASN A 129 -16.63 -4.53 4.22
CA ASN A 129 -16.81 -5.96 4.04
C ASN A 129 -15.77 -6.49 3.05
N PRO A 130 -14.78 -7.29 3.49
CA PRO A 130 -13.87 -7.95 2.56
C PRO A 130 -14.65 -8.94 1.71
N LYS A 131 -14.38 -8.96 0.40
CA LYS A 131 -14.90 -9.97 -0.51
C LYS A 131 -13.81 -11.00 -0.75
N LYS A 132 -14.13 -12.27 -0.52
CA LYS A 132 -13.26 -13.39 -0.88
C LYS A 132 -13.66 -13.90 -2.27
N GLY A 133 -12.74 -13.85 -3.22
CA GLY A 133 -12.93 -14.40 -4.56
C GLY A 133 -12.28 -15.77 -4.72
N ASP A 134 -12.56 -16.43 -5.84
CA ASP A 134 -11.98 -17.75 -6.15
C ASP A 134 -10.54 -17.63 -6.69
N LYS A 135 -10.25 -16.52 -7.38
CA LYS A 135 -8.94 -16.24 -7.97
C LYS A 135 -8.06 -15.46 -6.99
N SER A 136 -6.81 -15.90 -6.87
CA SER A 136 -5.79 -15.21 -6.09
C SER A 136 -5.11 -14.13 -6.91
N VAL A 137 -4.94 -12.95 -6.32
CA VAL A 137 -4.09 -11.86 -6.81
C VAL A 137 -2.71 -12.02 -6.20
N GLU A 138 -1.77 -12.50 -7.02
CA GLU A 138 -0.42 -12.86 -6.54
C GLU A 138 0.35 -11.67 -5.96
N GLN A 139 0.34 -10.52 -6.63
CA GLN A 139 0.99 -9.32 -6.13
C GLN A 139 -0.04 -8.29 -5.72
N MET A 140 0.08 -7.79 -4.49
CA MET A 140 -0.81 -6.77 -3.95
C MET A 140 -0.97 -5.59 -4.91
N ALA A 141 -2.21 -5.15 -5.10
CA ALA A 141 -2.54 -4.05 -5.97
C ALA A 141 -3.60 -3.13 -5.35
N PHE A 142 -3.41 -1.84 -5.58
CA PHE A 142 -4.46 -0.84 -5.44
C PHE A 142 -4.88 -0.34 -6.82
N HIS A 143 -6.14 0.06 -6.95
CA HIS A 143 -6.67 0.68 -8.16
C HIS A 143 -7.61 1.82 -7.78
N VAL A 144 -7.38 2.99 -8.37
CA VAL A 144 -8.29 4.14 -8.24
C VAL A 144 -9.36 4.02 -9.32
N GLY A 145 -10.59 3.71 -8.90
CA GLY A 145 -11.76 3.62 -9.77
C GLY A 145 -12.60 4.90 -9.75
N LYS A 146 -13.77 4.88 -10.40
CA LYS A 146 -14.65 6.06 -10.51
C LYS A 146 -15.37 6.48 -9.23
N LYS A 147 -15.45 5.59 -8.23
CA LYS A 147 -16.27 5.76 -7.01
C LYS A 147 -15.50 5.45 -5.71
N GLY A 148 -14.19 5.26 -5.81
CA GLY A 148 -13.41 4.74 -4.71
C GLY A 148 -12.12 4.06 -5.13
N VAL A 149 -11.42 3.56 -4.12
CA VAL A 149 -10.18 2.80 -4.27
C VAL A 149 -10.46 1.33 -3.99
N GLN A 150 -9.99 0.46 -4.87
CA GLN A 150 -10.01 -0.98 -4.68
C GLN A 150 -8.64 -1.47 -4.22
N PHE A 151 -8.62 -2.31 -3.18
CA PHE A 151 -7.48 -3.11 -2.77
C PHE A 151 -7.73 -4.56 -3.18
N ALA A 152 -6.70 -5.24 -3.70
CA ALA A 152 -6.74 -6.67 -3.93
C ALA A 152 -5.39 -7.33 -3.62
N TRP A 153 -5.42 -8.41 -2.84
CA TRP A 153 -4.26 -9.25 -2.60
C TRP A 153 -4.70 -10.63 -2.10
N GLU A 154 -4.04 -11.68 -2.59
CA GLU A 154 -4.53 -13.05 -2.43
C GLU A 154 -5.98 -13.11 -2.93
N LYS A 155 -6.89 -13.78 -2.25
CA LYS A 155 -8.30 -13.91 -2.61
C LYS A 155 -9.15 -12.77 -2.03
N VAL A 156 -8.56 -11.83 -1.30
CA VAL A 156 -9.30 -10.73 -0.67
C VAL A 156 -9.31 -9.50 -1.56
N THR A 157 -10.52 -8.96 -1.75
CA THR A 157 -10.74 -7.65 -2.35
C THR A 157 -11.52 -6.77 -1.39
N ILE A 158 -11.12 -5.50 -1.28
CA ILE A 158 -11.79 -4.47 -0.48
C ILE A 158 -12.07 -3.26 -1.36
N PHE A 159 -13.22 -2.64 -1.15
CA PHE A 159 -13.57 -1.39 -1.79
C PHE A 159 -13.72 -0.29 -0.74
N ILE A 160 -12.98 0.79 -0.90
CA ILE A 160 -13.04 2.00 -0.08
C ILE A 160 -13.84 3.04 -0.87
N PRO A 161 -15.13 3.28 -0.54
CA PRO A 161 -15.96 4.25 -1.23
C PRO A 161 -15.47 5.67 -0.97
N ILE A 162 -15.36 6.46 -2.04
CA ILE A 162 -14.94 7.86 -2.00
C ILE A 162 -15.86 8.66 -2.93
N ASN A 163 -16.41 9.76 -2.42
CA ASN A 163 -17.29 10.68 -3.15
C ASN A 163 -16.81 12.13 -3.04
#